data_AF-A0A9P8MC36-F1
#
_entry.id   AF-A0A9P8MC36-F1
#
_cell.length_a   1.000
_cell.length_b   1.000
_cell.length_c   1.000
_cell.angle_alpha   90.00
_cell.angle_beta   90.00
_cell.angle_gamma   90.00
#
_symmetry.space_group_name_H-M   'P 1'
#
loop_
_entity.id
_entity.type
_entity.pdbx_description
1 polymer ?
#
loop_
_entity_poly.entity_id
_entity_poly.type
_entity_poly.pdbx_seq_one_letter_code
_entity_poly.pdbx_strand_id
1 'polypeptide(L)'
;MYTGISNMKQSLQGPYFGQHVWFRKFHPEDLPSAKKRHDEQTLRVSQVLDSILEGKEYLVGNEFSHADLVFIPWDSVVEGFSNGLLAESEADKYPNFSGWHNRLVARSAARKVYGL
;
A
#
# COMPACT_ATOMS: atom_id res chain seq x y z
N MET A 1 22.59 7.81 -13.98
CA MET A 1 22.08 6.75 -13.09
C MET A 1 20.63 7.06 -12.68
N TYR A 2 19.68 6.91 -13.61
CA TYR A 2 18.25 7.21 -13.40
C TYR A 2 17.36 6.06 -13.93
N THR A 3 17.83 4.82 -13.82
CA THR A 3 17.14 3.66 -14.42
C THR A 3 16.20 2.94 -13.45
N GLY A 4 16.20 3.28 -12.16
CA GLY A 4 15.36 2.60 -11.15
C GLY A 4 13.90 3.08 -11.06
N ILE A 5 13.61 4.32 -11.49
CA ILE A 5 12.30 4.96 -11.29
C ILE A 5 11.34 4.72 -12.48
N SER A 6 11.86 4.40 -13.67
CA SER A 6 11.02 4.21 -14.87
C SER A 6 10.09 2.99 -14.80
N ASN A 7 10.33 2.06 -13.88
CA ASN A 7 9.51 0.86 -13.64
C ASN A 7 8.67 0.95 -12.35
N MET A 8 8.45 2.16 -11.81
CA MET A 8 7.59 2.30 -10.64
C MET A 8 6.20 1.76 -10.96
N LYS A 9 5.90 0.61 -10.35
CA LYS A 9 4.58 0.01 -10.20
C LYS A 9 3.57 0.90 -9.45
N GLN A 10 3.81 2.20 -9.36
CA GLN A 10 2.84 3.19 -8.88
C GLN A 10 1.55 3.17 -9.71
N SER A 11 1.60 2.73 -10.97
CA SER A 11 0.39 2.56 -11.79
C SER A 11 -0.48 1.36 -11.41
N LEU A 12 0.01 0.42 -10.60
CA LEU A 12 -0.66 -0.86 -10.34
C LEU A 12 -1.30 -0.97 -8.95
N GLN A 13 -0.92 -0.12 -7.98
CA GLN A 13 -1.53 -0.16 -6.65
C GLN A 13 -3.05 0.06 -6.75
N GLY A 14 -3.48 1.15 -7.41
CA GLY A 14 -4.90 1.44 -7.57
C GLY A 14 -5.69 0.35 -8.30
N PRO A 15 -5.25 -0.13 -9.47
CA PRO A 15 -5.92 -1.24 -10.15
C PRO A 15 -6.00 -2.52 -9.32
N TYR A 16 -4.94 -2.95 -8.63
CA TYR A 16 -4.98 -4.18 -7.85
C TYR A 16 -5.77 -4.05 -6.55
N PHE A 17 -5.64 -2.93 -5.85
CA PHE A 17 -6.36 -2.67 -4.60
C PHE A 17 -7.86 -2.47 -4.91
N GLY A 18 -8.20 -1.80 -6.01
CA GLY A 18 -9.56 -1.67 -6.49
C GLY A 18 -10.21 -3.02 -6.81
N GLN A 19 -9.50 -3.92 -7.50
CA GLN A 19 -10.02 -5.27 -7.76
C GLN A 19 -10.15 -6.09 -6.48
N HIS A 20 -9.20 -5.96 -5.56
CA HIS A 20 -9.29 -6.59 -4.24
C HIS A 20 -10.58 -6.17 -3.51
N VAL A 21 -10.86 -4.87 -3.45
CA VAL A 21 -12.09 -4.35 -2.82
C VAL A 21 -13.33 -4.80 -3.60
N TRP A 22 -13.31 -4.76 -4.93
CA TRP A 22 -14.42 -5.20 -5.77
C TRP A 22 -14.84 -6.64 -5.45
N PHE A 23 -13.92 -7.60 -5.48
CA PHE A 23 -14.24 -9.00 -5.21
C PHE A 23 -14.62 -9.28 -3.75
N ARG A 24 -14.16 -8.47 -2.78
CA ARG A 24 -14.52 -8.64 -1.37
C ARG A 24 -15.83 -7.99 -0.97
N LYS A 25 -16.17 -6.84 -1.57
CA LYS A 25 -17.29 -6.00 -1.10
C LYS A 25 -18.44 -5.87 -2.09
N PHE A 26 -18.16 -5.85 -3.38
CA PHE A 26 -19.12 -5.39 -4.39
C PHE A 26 -19.53 -6.47 -5.39
N HIS A 27 -18.68 -7.46 -5.64
CA HIS A 27 -18.98 -8.52 -6.59
C HIS A 27 -20.20 -9.35 -6.10
N PRO A 28 -21.20 -9.60 -6.96
CA PRO A 28 -22.46 -10.24 -6.55
C PRO A 28 -22.29 -11.70 -6.16
N GLU A 29 -21.30 -12.39 -6.74
CA GLU A 29 -20.97 -13.78 -6.44
C GLU A 29 -19.71 -13.88 -5.58
N ASP A 30 -19.68 -14.86 -4.68
CA ASP A 30 -18.47 -15.18 -3.93
C ASP A 30 -17.51 -16.01 -4.80
N LEU A 31 -16.36 -15.43 -5.13
CA LEU A 31 -15.32 -16.04 -5.95
C LEU A 31 -14.02 -16.18 -5.14
N PRO A 32 -13.82 -17.29 -4.39
CA PRO A 32 -12.64 -17.47 -3.54
C PRO A 32 -11.30 -17.39 -4.27
N SER A 33 -11.23 -17.90 -5.51
CA SER A 33 -10.01 -17.86 -6.32
C SER A 33 -9.62 -16.42 -6.72
N ALA A 34 -10.61 -15.58 -7.05
CA ALA A 34 -10.39 -14.18 -7.39
C ALA A 34 -9.94 -13.38 -6.15
N LYS A 35 -10.64 -13.58 -5.01
CA LYS A 35 -10.26 -12.97 -3.72
C LYS A 35 -8.82 -13.30 -3.36
N LYS A 36 -8.46 -14.59 -3.35
CA LYS A 36 -7.09 -15.03 -3.05
C LYS A 36 -6.05 -14.40 -3.98
N ARG A 37 -6.30 -14.42 -5.30
CA ARG A 37 -5.40 -13.80 -6.28
C ARG A 37 -5.16 -12.32 -5.97
N HIS A 38 -6.21 -11.57 -5.67
CA HIS A 38 -6.11 -10.13 -5.43
C HIS A 38 -5.54 -9.79 -4.04
N ASP A 39 -5.75 -10.65 -3.03
CA ASP A 39 -5.03 -10.58 -1.76
C ASP A 39 -3.51 -10.73 -1.99
N GLU A 40 -3.09 -11.76 -2.73
CA GLU A 40 -1.69 -12.02 -3.04
C GLU A 40 -1.04 -10.87 -3.83
N GLN A 41 -1.76 -10.27 -4.78
CA GLN A 41 -1.26 -9.08 -5.50
C GLN A 41 -1.12 -7.87 -4.59
N THR A 42 -2.06 -7.67 -3.65
CA THR A 42 -2.02 -6.58 -2.68
C THR A 42 -0.80 -6.73 -1.76
N LEU A 43 -0.59 -7.92 -1.19
CA LEU A 43 0.57 -8.22 -0.35
C LEU A 43 1.90 -8.09 -1.10
N ARG A 44 1.92 -8.43 -2.40
CA ARG A 44 3.11 -8.24 -3.24
C ARG A 44 3.51 -6.77 -3.39
N VAL A 45 2.57 -5.83 -3.33
CA VAL A 45 2.89 -4.40 -3.33
C VAL A 45 3.63 -4.04 -2.05
N SER A 46 3.13 -4.47 -0.88
CA SER A 46 3.80 -4.24 0.41
C SER A 46 5.20 -4.84 0.44
N GLN A 47 5.38 -6.07 -0.07
CA GLN A 47 6.69 -6.70 -0.19
C GLN A 47 7.67 -5.88 -1.05
N VAL A 48 7.22 -5.39 -2.21
CA VAL A 48 8.07 -4.59 -3.09
C VAL A 48 8.45 -3.26 -2.45
N LEU A 49 7.50 -2.59 -1.78
CA LEU A 49 7.76 -1.35 -1.08
C LEU A 49 8.75 -1.56 0.06
N ASP A 50 8.58 -2.64 0.84
CA ASP A 50 9.48 -2.99 1.92
C ASP A 50 10.94 -3.11 1.44
N SER A 51 11.16 -3.84 0.34
CA SER A 51 12.49 -3.97 -0.27
C SER A 51 13.04 -2.65 -0.83
N ILE A 52 12.17 -1.79 -1.39
CA ILE A 52 12.60 -0.48 -1.90
C ILE A 52 13.03 0.45 -0.77
N LEU A 53 12.35 0.35 0.38
CA LEU A 53 12.53 1.20 1.55
C LEU A 53 13.63 0.70 2.50
N GLU A 54 14.28 -0.42 2.19
CA GLU A 54 15.46 -0.86 2.93
C GLU A 54 16.54 0.25 2.94
N GLY A 55 16.87 0.72 4.15
CA GLY A 55 17.83 1.81 4.36
C GLY A 55 17.34 3.20 3.91
N LYS A 56 16.03 3.38 3.66
CA LYS A 56 15.45 4.66 3.23
C LYS A 56 14.26 5.06 4.09
N GLU A 57 14.16 6.35 4.33
CA GLU A 57 13.03 6.99 4.98
C GLU A 57 11.87 7.23 4.03
N TYR A 58 12.15 7.58 2.76
CA TYR A 58 11.16 7.93 1.72
C TYR A 58 11.57 7.39 0.33
N LEU A 59 10.60 7.31 -0.58
CA LEU A 59 10.76 6.63 -1.86
C LEU A 59 11.74 7.32 -2.83
N VAL A 60 11.82 8.65 -2.80
CA VAL A 60 12.59 9.45 -3.78
C VAL A 60 13.61 10.30 -3.05
N GLY A 61 14.90 10.11 -3.36
CA GLY A 61 15.97 10.95 -2.81
C GLY A 61 16.10 10.93 -1.29
N ASN A 62 15.42 9.99 -0.60
CA ASN A 62 15.28 9.97 0.84
C ASN A 62 14.56 11.20 1.43
N GLU A 63 13.74 11.87 0.63
CA GLU A 63 12.94 13.03 1.06
C GLU A 63 11.45 12.77 0.80
N PHE A 64 10.60 13.30 1.69
CA PHE A 64 9.16 13.19 1.53
C PHE A 64 8.70 13.85 0.23
N SER A 65 7.94 13.13 -0.57
CA SER A 65 7.48 13.60 -1.88
C SER A 65 6.04 13.20 -2.17
N HIS A 66 5.50 13.70 -3.29
CA HIS A 66 4.22 13.23 -3.81
C HIS A 66 4.21 11.70 -4.06
N ALA A 67 5.35 11.11 -4.39
CA ALA A 67 5.44 9.67 -4.60
C ALA A 67 5.09 8.88 -3.34
N ASP A 68 5.32 9.43 -2.14
CA ASP A 68 4.93 8.78 -0.89
C ASP A 68 3.45 9.01 -0.57
N LEU A 69 2.96 10.24 -0.79
CA LEU A 69 1.61 10.66 -0.40
C LEU A 69 0.49 9.87 -1.08
N VAL A 70 0.69 9.43 -2.32
CA VAL A 70 -0.34 8.74 -3.12
C VAL A 70 -0.75 7.38 -2.58
N PHE A 71 0.05 6.78 -1.69
CA PHE A 71 -0.22 5.46 -1.12
C PHE A 71 -1.24 5.50 0.02
N ILE A 72 -1.29 6.60 0.80
CA ILE A 72 -2.12 6.72 2.01
C ILE A 72 -3.60 6.38 1.74
N PRO A 73 -4.28 6.96 0.73
CA PRO A 73 -5.71 6.70 0.52
C PRO A 73 -6.00 5.23 0.20
N TRP A 74 -5.12 4.59 -0.57
CA TRP A 74 -5.29 3.20 -1.00
C TRP A 74 -5.05 2.21 0.13
N ASP A 75 -4.07 2.48 0.98
CA ASP A 75 -3.80 1.67 2.17
C ASP A 75 -4.99 1.73 3.14
N SER A 76 -5.57 2.91 3.38
CA SER A 76 -6.79 3.07 4.21
C SER A 76 -8.01 2.34 3.62
N VAL A 77 -8.19 2.39 2.30
CA VAL A 77 -9.27 1.68 1.60
C VAL A 77 -9.11 0.16 1.78
N VAL A 78 -7.90 -0.37 1.57
CA VAL A 78 -7.65 -1.81 1.77
C VAL A 78 -7.88 -2.17 3.23
N GLU A 79 -7.31 -1.45 4.19
CA GLU A 79 -7.53 -1.76 5.61
C GLU A 79 -9.02 -1.87 5.99
N GLY A 80 -9.85 -0.93 5.52
CA GLY A 80 -11.30 -0.92 5.76
C GLY A 80 -12.10 -2.05 5.11
N PHE A 81 -11.59 -2.70 4.05
CA PHE A 81 -12.32 -3.72 3.28
C PHE A 81 -11.68 -5.12 3.28
N SER A 82 -10.51 -5.28 3.90
CA SER A 82 -9.72 -6.51 3.80
C SER A 82 -9.70 -7.38 5.06
N ASN A 83 -10.48 -7.05 6.09
CA ASN A 83 -10.43 -7.70 7.40
C ASN A 83 -9.00 -7.79 7.97
N GLY A 84 -8.20 -6.73 7.82
CA GLY A 84 -6.85 -6.69 8.36
C GLY A 84 -5.76 -7.33 7.50
N LEU A 85 -5.93 -7.44 6.18
CA LEU A 85 -4.88 -7.90 5.26
C LEU A 85 -3.58 -7.06 5.33
N LEU A 86 -3.71 -5.77 5.66
CA LEU A 86 -2.59 -4.86 5.93
C LEU A 86 -2.48 -4.51 7.42
N ALA A 87 -3.16 -5.26 8.31
CA ALA A 87 -3.14 -4.97 9.73
C ALA A 87 -1.72 -5.12 10.30
N GLU A 88 -1.54 -4.54 11.48
CA GLU A 88 -0.32 -4.58 12.27
C GLU A 88 0.25 -6.00 12.46
N SER A 89 -0.58 -7.06 12.38
CA SER A 89 -0.12 -8.45 12.39
C SER A 89 0.80 -8.84 11.23
N GLU A 90 0.77 -8.08 10.12
CA GLU A 90 1.68 -8.24 8.98
C GLU A 90 2.87 -7.26 9.05
N ALA A 91 2.91 -6.35 10.04
CA ALA A 91 3.98 -5.36 10.18
C ALA A 91 5.35 -6.01 10.44
N ASP A 92 5.36 -7.16 11.11
CA ASP A 92 6.60 -7.94 11.33
C ASP A 92 7.16 -8.52 10.02
N LYS A 93 6.33 -8.75 9.00
CA LYS A 93 6.78 -9.28 7.70
C LYS A 93 7.35 -8.20 6.79
N TYR A 94 6.88 -6.96 6.94
CA TYR A 94 7.24 -5.83 6.09
C TYR A 94 7.59 -4.59 6.94
N PRO A 95 8.64 -4.67 7.79
CA PRO A 95 8.93 -3.63 8.78
C PRO A 95 9.31 -2.27 8.18
N ASN A 96 9.96 -2.25 7.01
CA ASN A 96 10.33 -1.01 6.32
C ASN A 96 9.09 -0.34 5.73
N PHE A 97 8.19 -1.12 5.12
CA PHE A 97 6.91 -0.63 4.63
C PHE A 97 6.05 -0.08 5.78
N SER A 98 5.87 -0.85 6.85
CA SER A 98 5.06 -0.43 7.99
C SER A 98 5.64 0.80 8.69
N GLY A 99 6.96 0.85 8.88
CA GLY A 99 7.63 2.02 9.44
C GLY A 99 7.44 3.28 8.56
N TRP A 100 7.55 3.14 7.25
CA TRP A 100 7.29 4.22 6.29
C TRP A 100 5.83 4.66 6.31
N HIS A 101 4.87 3.73 6.23
CA HIS A 101 3.44 4.05 6.26
C HIS A 101 3.07 4.80 7.55
N ASN A 102 3.54 4.31 8.71
CA ASN A 102 3.34 4.96 10.00
C ASN A 102 3.89 6.39 10.03
N ARG A 103 5.09 6.63 9.45
CA ARG A 103 5.63 7.98 9.31
C ARG A 103 4.74 8.87 8.45
N LEU A 104 4.17 8.35 7.37
CA LEU A 104 3.29 9.12 6.48
C LEU A 104 1.98 9.53 7.17
N VAL A 105 1.31 8.59 7.83
CA VAL A 105 0.02 8.86 8.50
C VAL A 105 0.20 9.70 9.77
N ALA A 106 1.38 9.69 10.39
CA ALA A 106 1.68 10.56 11.53
C ALA A 106 1.84 12.05 11.16
N ARG A 107 1.98 12.39 9.86
CA ARG A 107 2.16 13.78 9.42
C ARG A 107 0.88 14.57 9.65
N SER A 108 0.98 15.72 10.33
CA SER A 108 -0.17 16.59 10.63
C SER A 108 -1.00 16.96 9.39
N ALA A 109 -0.35 17.24 8.26
CA ALA A 109 -1.03 17.51 7.00
C ALA A 109 -1.81 16.29 6.47
N ALA A 110 -1.24 15.09 6.55
CA ALA A 110 -1.91 13.86 6.14
C ALA A 110 -3.12 13.58 7.03
N ARG A 111 -2.96 13.70 8.36
CA ARG A 111 -4.07 13.54 9.32
C ARG A 111 -5.23 14.50 9.04
N LYS A 112 -4.91 15.77 8.77
CA LYS A 112 -5.93 16.78 8.43
C LYS A 112 -6.66 16.47 7.13
N VAL A 113 -5.95 16.04 6.09
CA VAL A 113 -6.54 15.81 4.75
C VAL A 113 -7.35 14.53 4.71
N TYR A 114 -6.87 13.46 5.35
CA TYR A 114 -7.48 12.13 5.27
C TYR A 114 -8.34 11.75 6.49
N GLY A 115 -8.40 12.60 7.52
CA GLY A 115 -9.22 12.36 8.71
C GLY A 115 -8.70 11.24 9.62
N LEU A 116 -7.36 11.09 9.69
CA LEU A 116 -6.64 10.07 10.48
C LEU A 116 -6.30 10.52 11.90
#